data_AF-Q83UK7-F1
#
_entry.id   AF-Q83UK7-F1
#
_cell.length_a   1.000
_cell.length_b   1.000
_cell.length_c   1.000
_cell.angle_alpha   90.00
_cell.angle_beta   90.00
_cell.angle_gamma   90.00
#
_symmetry.space_group_name_H-M   'P 1'
#
loop_
_entity.id
_entity.type
_entity.pdbx_description
1 polymer ?
#
loop_
_entity_poly.entity_id
_entity_poly.type
_entity_poly.pdbx_seq_one_letter_code
_entity_poly.pdbx_strand_id
1 'polypeptide(L)'
;MFEPLWNNKYIESVQLTIAEQLGVEERGEFYDITGALRDMVQNHLMQMLCMTAMEAPAGLDADAVRDEKVKVIKSLKPLTIESVNENVVRGQYTAAKGMNGYLEEINVLQDSFTETYVAIKAEIENERWKGVPFYLRTGKRMAGKVAEIVLNFRPLQNHIFDNSQTAPNRLVIELQPNESVRLYTQVKTPGAGNKVEVTPLGVDLGKAVEGRRAEAYERLLLDVINGKLALFNRRDELEAAWEYVMPILENWANNTTPPHGYGAHSWGPEAARELLARDGNKWHEEQ
;
A
#
# COMPACT_ATOMS: atom_id res chain seq x y z
N MET A 1 -3.93 -9.83 -21.33
CA MET A 1 -2.59 -9.18 -21.40
C MET A 1 -1.86 -9.25 -20.07
N PHE A 2 -2.43 -8.78 -18.95
CA PHE A 2 -1.70 -8.67 -17.68
C PHE A 2 -1.58 -9.96 -16.86
N GLU A 3 -2.54 -10.88 -16.91
CA GLU A 3 -2.53 -12.12 -16.10
C GLU A 3 -1.22 -12.92 -16.19
N PRO A 4 -0.62 -13.16 -17.38
CA PRO A 4 0.63 -13.89 -17.49
C PRO A 4 1.83 -13.18 -16.85
N LEU A 5 1.75 -11.86 -16.68
CA LEU A 5 2.78 -11.02 -16.08
C LEU A 5 2.60 -10.85 -14.56
N TRP A 6 1.49 -11.32 -14.00
CA TRP A 6 1.09 -11.06 -12.62
C TRP A 6 1.63 -12.11 -11.64
N ASN A 7 2.94 -12.30 -11.63
CA ASN A 7 3.64 -13.28 -10.80
C ASN A 7 5.12 -12.92 -10.59
N ASN A 8 5.79 -13.67 -9.71
CA ASN A 8 7.18 -13.51 -9.31
C ASN A 8 8.23 -13.65 -10.43
N LYS A 9 7.87 -14.17 -11.61
CA LYS A 9 8.79 -14.23 -12.76
C LYS A 9 8.97 -12.87 -13.41
N TYR A 10 7.96 -12.01 -13.33
CA TYR A 10 7.94 -10.71 -14.00
C TYR A 10 7.87 -9.54 -13.04
N ILE A 11 7.28 -9.71 -11.86
CA ILE A 11 7.19 -8.67 -10.84
C ILE A 11 8.38 -8.79 -9.88
N GLU A 12 9.04 -7.66 -9.64
CA GLU A 12 10.14 -7.51 -8.69
C GLU A 12 9.63 -7.13 -7.30
N SER A 13 8.74 -6.15 -7.24
CA SER A 13 8.14 -5.67 -5.99
C SER A 13 6.75 -5.09 -6.22
N VAL A 14 5.94 -5.07 -5.17
CA VAL A 14 4.62 -4.43 -5.15
C VAL A 14 4.59 -3.40 -4.02
N GLN A 15 4.03 -2.22 -4.27
CA GLN A 15 3.83 -1.18 -3.27
C GLN A 15 2.34 -0.85 -3.18
N LEU A 16 1.82 -0.82 -1.96
CA LEU A 16 0.43 -0.48 -1.64
C LEU A 16 0.46 0.74 -0.73
N THR A 17 0.00 1.89 -1.23
CA THR A 17 0.03 3.15 -0.48
C THR A 17 -1.37 3.65 -0.24
N ILE A 18 -1.69 4.00 1.01
CA ILE A 18 -2.83 4.85 1.35
C ILE A 18 -2.33 6.02 2.21
N ALA A 19 -2.10 7.16 1.60
CA ALA A 19 -1.60 8.36 2.25
C ALA A 19 -2.71 9.40 2.42
N GLU A 20 -2.73 10.05 3.58
CA GLU A 20 -3.66 11.14 3.90
C GLU A 20 -2.89 12.43 4.20
N GLN A 21 -3.37 13.56 3.69
CA GLN A 21 -2.82 14.87 4.04
C GLN A 21 -3.34 15.40 5.36
N LEU A 22 -4.52 14.96 5.78
CA LEU A 22 -5.15 15.39 7.04
C LEU A 22 -4.39 14.81 8.23
N GLY A 23 -4.44 15.54 9.34
CA GLY A 23 -3.95 15.06 10.63
C GLY A 23 -5.01 14.26 11.37
N VAL A 24 -4.84 14.19 12.69
CA VAL A 24 -5.85 13.60 13.58
C VAL A 24 -7.04 14.53 13.79
N GLU A 25 -6.85 15.83 13.53
CA GLU A 25 -7.85 16.89 13.70
C GLU A 25 -8.45 16.83 15.12
N GLU A 26 -9.77 16.94 15.26
CA GLU A 26 -10.44 16.92 16.57
C GLU A 26 -10.58 15.51 17.18
N ARG A 27 -10.09 14.46 16.50
CA ARG A 27 -10.29 13.05 16.89
C ARG A 27 -9.13 12.47 17.70
N GLY A 28 -8.31 13.31 18.33
CA GLY A 28 -7.14 12.90 19.11
C GLY A 28 -7.42 11.74 20.05
N GLU A 29 -8.39 11.90 20.96
CA GLU A 29 -8.72 10.89 21.98
C GLU A 29 -9.08 9.52 21.40
N PHE A 30 -9.87 9.49 20.32
CA PHE A 30 -10.26 8.24 19.66
C PHE A 30 -9.09 7.61 18.90
N TYR A 31 -8.33 8.45 18.19
CA TYR A 31 -7.24 7.96 17.36
C TYR A 31 -6.06 7.46 18.19
N ASP A 32 -5.83 8.05 19.37
CA ASP A 32 -4.73 7.69 20.25
C ASP A 32 -4.82 6.26 20.78
N ILE A 33 -6.02 5.68 20.81
CA ILE A 33 -6.24 4.27 21.16
C ILE A 33 -6.19 3.37 19.92
N THR A 34 -6.47 3.94 18.74
CA THR A 34 -6.64 3.20 17.48
C THR A 34 -5.29 3.03 16.77
N GLY A 35 -4.64 4.14 16.43
CA GLY A 35 -3.42 4.18 15.63
C GLY A 35 -3.62 3.81 14.16
N ALA A 36 -2.63 4.13 13.32
CA ALA A 36 -2.69 3.86 11.87
C ALA A 36 -2.76 2.35 11.55
N LEU A 37 -2.23 1.48 12.42
CA LEU A 37 -2.28 0.03 12.20
C LEU A 37 -3.73 -0.49 12.23
N ARG A 38 -4.52 -0.08 13.23
CA ARG A 38 -5.93 -0.52 13.33
C ARG A 38 -6.84 0.26 12.39
N ASP A 39 -6.58 1.55 12.19
CA ASP A 39 -7.43 2.42 11.36
C ASP A 39 -7.36 2.05 9.88
N MET A 40 -6.15 1.72 9.38
CA MET A 40 -5.89 1.60 7.93
C MET A 40 -5.19 0.30 7.51
N VAL A 41 -4.28 -0.25 8.32
CA VAL A 41 -3.52 -1.45 7.91
C VAL A 41 -4.40 -2.69 7.98
N GLN A 42 -5.03 -2.92 9.14
CA GLN A 42 -5.80 -4.13 9.44
C GLN A 42 -6.97 -4.35 8.46
N ASN A 43 -7.56 -3.27 7.98
CA ASN A 43 -8.71 -3.29 7.07
C ASN A 43 -8.28 -2.95 5.62
N HIS A 44 -8.10 -1.67 5.28
CA HIS A 44 -8.02 -1.13 3.92
C HIS A 44 -6.79 -1.62 3.16
N LEU A 45 -5.60 -1.57 3.78
CA LEU A 45 -4.39 -2.10 3.14
C LEU A 45 -4.44 -3.63 3.01
N MET A 46 -4.98 -4.35 4.00
CA MET A 46 -5.17 -5.79 3.89
C MET A 46 -6.13 -6.16 2.76
N GLN A 47 -7.21 -5.40 2.56
CA GLN A 47 -8.12 -5.56 1.42
C GLN A 47 -7.40 -5.30 0.09
N MET A 48 -6.63 -4.23 0.00
CA MET A 48 -5.86 -3.89 -1.19
C MET A 48 -4.83 -4.98 -1.52
N LEU A 49 -4.16 -5.52 -0.49
CA LEU A 49 -3.24 -6.65 -0.61
C LEU A 49 -3.95 -7.88 -1.17
N CYS A 50 -5.07 -8.28 -0.58
CA CYS A 50 -5.84 -9.45 -1.01
C CYS A 50 -6.31 -9.30 -2.46
N MET A 51 -6.87 -8.15 -2.83
CA MET A 51 -7.33 -7.91 -4.20
C MET A 51 -6.19 -7.89 -5.23
N THR A 52 -4.99 -7.47 -4.82
CA THR A 52 -3.81 -7.44 -5.68
C THR A 52 -3.19 -8.82 -5.85
N ALA A 53 -3.21 -9.64 -4.80
CA ALA A 53 -2.43 -10.87 -4.72
C ALA A 53 -3.23 -12.17 -4.87
N MET A 54 -4.57 -12.12 -4.82
CA MET A 54 -5.40 -13.31 -4.93
C MET A 54 -5.24 -14.04 -6.27
N GLU A 55 -5.50 -15.34 -6.26
CA GLU A 55 -5.66 -16.10 -7.49
C GLU A 55 -6.97 -15.72 -8.21
N ALA A 56 -7.08 -16.10 -9.48
CA ALA A 56 -8.34 -15.92 -10.20
C ALA A 56 -9.44 -16.78 -9.53
N PRO A 57 -10.52 -16.17 -8.99
CA PRO A 57 -11.59 -16.93 -8.37
C PRO A 57 -12.35 -17.74 -9.43
N ALA A 58 -13.00 -18.83 -9.00
CA ALA A 58 -13.80 -19.69 -9.88
C ALA A 58 -15.00 -18.96 -10.51
N GLY A 59 -15.42 -17.84 -9.91
CA GLY A 59 -16.54 -17.02 -10.34
C GLY A 59 -16.55 -15.65 -9.65
N LEU A 60 -17.59 -14.88 -9.93
CA LEU A 60 -17.83 -13.56 -9.30
C LEU A 60 -18.82 -13.64 -8.13
N ASP A 61 -19.23 -14.85 -7.73
CA ASP A 61 -20.01 -15.02 -6.52
C ASP A 61 -19.17 -14.64 -5.29
N ALA A 62 -19.85 -14.23 -4.22
CA ALA A 62 -19.20 -13.62 -3.08
C ALA A 62 -18.18 -14.56 -2.43
N ASP A 63 -18.54 -15.84 -2.25
CA ASP A 63 -17.68 -16.78 -1.53
C ASP A 63 -16.49 -17.24 -2.38
N ALA A 64 -16.63 -17.42 -3.70
CA ALA A 64 -15.48 -17.68 -4.57
C ALA A 64 -14.42 -16.57 -4.49
N VAL A 65 -14.83 -15.30 -4.47
CA VAL A 65 -13.89 -14.16 -4.33
C VAL A 65 -13.27 -14.14 -2.93
N ARG A 66 -14.09 -14.30 -1.88
CA ARG A 66 -13.63 -14.27 -0.49
C ARG A 66 -12.66 -15.42 -0.16
N ASP A 67 -12.90 -16.60 -0.71
CA ASP A 67 -12.03 -17.76 -0.51
C ASP A 67 -10.61 -17.48 -1.04
N GLU A 68 -10.48 -16.83 -2.20
CA GLU A 68 -9.16 -16.45 -2.72
C GLU A 68 -8.50 -15.33 -1.90
N LYS A 69 -9.27 -14.37 -1.37
CA LYS A 69 -8.76 -13.34 -0.45
C LYS A 69 -8.21 -13.96 0.84
N VAL A 70 -8.96 -14.87 1.47
CA VAL A 70 -8.55 -15.54 2.72
C VAL A 70 -7.28 -16.38 2.50
N LYS A 71 -7.13 -17.03 1.33
CA LYS A 71 -5.90 -17.76 1.00
C LYS A 71 -4.68 -16.84 0.97
N VAL A 72 -4.80 -15.62 0.46
CA VAL A 72 -3.70 -14.64 0.49
C VAL A 72 -3.25 -14.37 1.92
N ILE A 73 -4.19 -14.05 2.82
CA ILE A 73 -3.87 -13.72 4.21
C ILE A 73 -3.20 -14.91 4.90
N LYS A 74 -3.73 -16.12 4.70
CA LYS A 74 -3.15 -17.36 5.26
C LYS A 74 -1.80 -17.73 4.67
N SER A 75 -1.47 -17.22 3.49
CA SER A 75 -0.15 -17.36 2.87
C SER A 75 0.82 -16.24 3.25
N LEU A 76 0.41 -15.24 4.05
CA LEU A 76 1.37 -14.26 4.54
C LEU A 76 2.36 -14.94 5.48
N LYS A 77 3.64 -14.66 5.28
CA LYS A 77 4.70 -15.12 6.17
C LYS A 77 4.44 -14.58 7.58
N PRO A 78 4.32 -15.44 8.61
CA PRO A 78 4.04 -14.99 9.97
C PRO A 78 5.11 -14.03 10.50
N LEU A 79 4.68 -13.07 11.31
CA LEU A 79 5.56 -12.07 11.92
C LEU A 79 6.03 -12.55 13.30
N THR A 80 7.34 -12.79 13.45
CA THR A 80 8.03 -12.88 14.76
C THR A 80 8.43 -11.50 15.26
N ILE A 81 8.78 -11.37 16.55
CA ILE A 81 9.26 -10.11 17.14
C ILE A 81 10.46 -9.54 16.35
N GLU A 82 11.41 -10.39 15.98
CA GLU A 82 12.58 -10.02 15.20
C GLU A 82 12.15 -9.48 13.83
N SER A 83 11.25 -10.20 13.15
CA SER A 83 10.75 -9.78 11.85
C SER A 83 9.91 -8.49 11.93
N VAL A 84 9.20 -8.23 13.04
CA VAL A 84 8.49 -6.96 13.25
C VAL A 84 9.50 -5.83 13.37
N ASN A 85 10.54 -5.98 14.18
CA ASN A 85 11.56 -4.95 14.35
C ASN A 85 12.32 -4.67 13.04
N GLU A 86 12.48 -5.68 12.19
CA GLU A 86 13.14 -5.53 10.90
C GLU A 86 12.21 -4.98 9.82
N ASN A 87 10.98 -5.49 9.70
CA ASN A 87 10.13 -5.31 8.52
C ASN A 87 8.93 -4.39 8.75
N VAL A 88 8.77 -3.85 9.96
CA VAL A 88 7.70 -2.92 10.30
C VAL A 88 8.28 -1.62 10.85
N VAL A 89 7.88 -0.51 10.23
CA VAL A 89 8.23 0.84 10.66
C VAL A 89 6.98 1.50 11.21
N ARG A 90 7.03 1.98 12.45
CA ARG A 90 6.03 2.91 13.01
C ARG A 90 6.58 4.32 13.06
N GLY A 91 5.76 5.30 12.67
CA GLY A 91 6.11 6.71 12.72
C GLY A 91 5.02 7.57 13.33
N GLN A 92 5.41 8.77 13.77
CA GLN A 92 4.52 9.78 14.34
C GLN A 92 4.88 11.16 13.75
N TYR A 93 3.90 11.90 13.22
CA TYR A 93 4.20 13.18 12.56
C TYR A 93 4.64 14.24 13.58
N THR A 94 5.65 15.01 13.22
CA THR A 94 6.21 16.10 14.01
C THR A 94 5.89 17.45 13.38
N ALA A 95 5.98 18.50 14.21
CA ALA A 95 5.71 19.86 13.78
C ALA A 95 6.59 20.25 12.59
N ALA A 96 5.97 20.74 11.51
CA ALA A 96 6.65 21.18 10.31
C ALA A 96 5.78 22.15 9.53
N LYS A 97 6.41 23.09 8.81
CA LYS A 97 5.72 24.03 7.91
C LYS A 97 4.55 24.79 8.59
N GLY A 98 4.69 25.13 9.86
CA GLY A 98 3.68 25.86 10.65
C GLY A 98 2.49 25.02 11.12
N MET A 99 2.55 23.69 11.00
CA MET A 99 1.57 22.74 11.54
C MET A 99 2.10 22.08 12.80
N ASN A 100 1.19 21.75 13.71
CA ASN A 100 1.47 21.03 14.94
C ASN A 100 1.96 19.60 14.68
N GLY A 101 2.79 19.09 15.59
CA GLY A 101 3.08 17.66 15.69
C GLY A 101 1.94 16.90 16.36
N TYR A 102 1.92 15.57 16.26
CA TYR A 102 0.85 14.75 16.82
C TYR A 102 0.63 14.96 18.33
N LEU A 103 1.73 15.06 19.10
CA LEU A 103 1.68 15.29 20.55
C LEU A 103 1.24 16.72 20.94
N GLU A 104 1.13 17.61 19.96
CA GLU A 104 0.64 18.98 20.12
C GLU A 104 -0.82 19.13 19.64
N GLU A 105 -1.44 18.04 19.17
CA GLU A 105 -2.83 18.03 18.72
C GLU A 105 -3.81 17.99 19.91
N ILE A 106 -5.04 18.43 19.67
CA ILE A 106 -6.08 18.50 20.69
C ILE A 106 -6.45 17.07 21.13
N ASN A 107 -6.53 16.86 22.45
CA ASN A 107 -6.90 15.59 23.08
C ASN A 107 -5.92 14.43 22.77
N VAL A 108 -4.64 14.72 22.56
CA VAL A 108 -3.56 13.71 22.48
C VAL A 108 -2.68 13.80 23.73
N LEU A 109 -2.28 12.66 24.29
CA LEU A 109 -1.37 12.61 25.44
C LEU A 109 0.06 12.95 24.99
N GLN A 110 0.77 13.78 25.78
CA GLN A 110 2.14 14.21 25.45
C GLN A 110 3.17 13.08 25.45
N ASP A 111 2.87 11.98 26.13
CA ASP A 111 3.68 10.77 26.19
C ASP A 111 3.12 9.64 25.31
N SER A 112 2.27 9.97 24.32
CA SER A 112 1.69 8.98 23.40
C SER A 112 2.72 8.33 22.48
N PHE A 113 2.66 7.00 22.40
CA PHE A 113 3.44 6.17 21.48
C PHE A 113 2.64 5.79 20.22
N THR A 114 1.46 6.36 20.05
CA THR A 114 0.54 5.99 18.98
C THR A 114 1.09 6.39 17.63
N GLU A 115 1.08 5.44 16.72
CA GLU A 115 1.58 5.62 15.37
C GLU A 115 0.57 6.33 14.47
N THR A 116 1.05 7.34 13.75
CA THR A 116 0.30 8.04 12.70
C THR A 116 0.77 7.63 11.31
N TYR A 117 1.79 6.78 11.24
CA TYR A 117 2.37 6.19 10.03
C TYR A 117 2.78 4.75 10.29
N VAL A 118 2.50 3.86 9.34
CA VAL A 118 2.99 2.48 9.34
C VAL A 118 3.50 2.13 7.96
N ALA A 119 4.68 1.50 7.89
CA ALA A 119 5.13 0.77 6.70
C ALA A 119 5.49 -0.67 7.06
N ILE A 120 5.11 -1.62 6.20
CA ILE A 120 5.32 -3.07 6.40
C ILE A 120 5.91 -3.64 5.11
N LYS A 121 6.98 -4.41 5.23
CA LYS A 121 7.42 -5.35 4.20
C LYS A 121 6.79 -6.72 4.50
N ALA A 122 5.78 -7.09 3.72
CA ALA A 122 5.14 -8.40 3.78
C ALA A 122 5.67 -9.33 2.70
N GLU A 123 5.65 -10.63 2.98
CA GLU A 123 5.99 -11.70 2.04
C GLU A 123 4.81 -12.68 1.97
N ILE A 124 4.46 -13.12 0.76
CA ILE A 124 3.38 -14.10 0.52
C ILE A 124 4.03 -15.42 0.08
N GLU A 125 3.91 -16.45 0.91
CA GLU A 125 4.46 -17.80 0.70
C GLU A 125 3.53 -18.67 -0.13
N ASN A 126 3.29 -18.25 -1.39
CA ASN A 126 2.62 -19.07 -2.40
C ASN A 126 3.43 -19.11 -3.70
N GLU A 127 3.05 -19.97 -4.65
CA GLU A 127 3.80 -20.13 -5.90
C GLU A 127 3.88 -18.84 -6.72
N ARG A 128 2.80 -18.06 -6.76
CA ARG A 128 2.69 -16.82 -7.54
C ARG A 128 3.61 -15.72 -7.04
N TRP A 129 3.74 -15.56 -5.72
CA TRP A 129 4.39 -14.39 -5.10
C TRP A 129 5.66 -14.69 -4.33
N LYS A 130 6.09 -15.95 -4.24
CA LYS A 130 7.33 -16.32 -3.54
C LYS A 130 8.50 -15.42 -3.96
N GLY A 131 9.13 -14.77 -2.98
CA GLY A 131 10.29 -13.90 -3.16
C GLY A 131 9.99 -12.51 -3.70
N VAL A 132 8.72 -12.11 -3.85
CA VAL A 132 8.31 -10.75 -4.19
C VAL A 132 7.91 -10.02 -2.91
N PRO A 133 8.64 -8.97 -2.48
CA PRO A 133 8.23 -8.15 -1.36
C PRO A 133 7.01 -7.28 -1.70
N PHE A 134 6.05 -7.26 -0.78
CA PHE A 134 4.93 -6.33 -0.77
C PHE A 134 5.21 -5.25 0.28
N TYR A 135 5.36 -4.00 -0.16
CA TYR A 135 5.55 -2.85 0.72
C TYR A 135 4.21 -2.15 0.92
N LEU A 136 3.64 -2.28 2.10
CA LEU A 136 2.41 -1.60 2.49
C LEU A 136 2.79 -0.33 3.25
N ARG A 137 2.18 0.81 2.95
CA ARG A 137 2.32 2.00 3.79
C ARG A 137 1.03 2.80 3.90
N THR A 138 0.87 3.40 5.06
CA THR A 138 -0.21 4.35 5.35
C THR A 138 0.26 5.40 6.33
N GLY A 139 -0.32 6.59 6.25
CA GLY A 139 -0.07 7.60 7.26
C GLY A 139 -0.86 8.88 7.09
N LYS A 140 -0.94 9.63 8.19
CA LYS A 140 -1.53 10.98 8.28
C LYS A 140 -0.48 12.06 8.11
N ARG A 141 -0.90 13.27 7.77
CA ARG A 141 0.00 14.41 7.45
C ARG A 141 1.08 14.03 6.44
N MET A 142 0.76 13.19 5.46
CA MET A 142 1.68 12.85 4.38
C MET A 142 1.68 13.95 3.31
N ALA A 143 2.68 13.95 2.43
CA ALA A 143 2.85 14.97 1.40
C ALA A 143 1.65 15.05 0.42
N GLY A 144 1.00 13.93 0.14
CA GLY A 144 -0.12 13.80 -0.79
C GLY A 144 -1.27 12.97 -0.21
N LYS A 145 -2.48 13.19 -0.74
CA LYS A 145 -3.61 12.28 -0.53
C LYS A 145 -3.57 11.32 -1.71
N VAL A 146 -3.20 10.06 -1.50
CA VAL A 146 -3.09 9.08 -2.57
C VAL A 146 -3.48 7.69 -2.06
N ALA A 147 -4.24 6.96 -2.86
CA ALA A 147 -4.43 5.52 -2.70
C ALA A 147 -3.97 4.86 -4.00
N GLU A 148 -2.91 4.06 -3.97
CA GLU A 148 -2.34 3.48 -5.19
C GLU A 148 -1.72 2.09 -4.99
N ILE A 149 -1.69 1.33 -6.08
CA ILE A 149 -1.01 0.05 -6.23
C ILE A 149 0.07 0.24 -7.29
N VAL A 150 1.32 -0.07 -6.95
CA VAL A 150 2.47 0.06 -7.83
C VAL A 150 3.14 -1.30 -7.98
N LEU A 151 3.17 -1.83 -9.20
CA LEU A 151 3.86 -3.07 -9.54
C LEU A 151 5.12 -2.72 -10.33
N ASN A 152 6.29 -2.97 -9.75
CA ASN A 152 7.57 -2.81 -10.42
C ASN A 152 7.93 -4.13 -11.11
N PHE A 153 8.21 -4.07 -12.41
CA PHE A 153 8.63 -5.24 -13.17
C PHE A 153 10.13 -5.47 -13.04
N ARG A 154 10.52 -6.74 -13.03
CA ARG A 154 11.92 -7.17 -13.04
C ARG A 154 12.68 -6.55 -14.20
N PRO A 155 13.97 -6.27 -13.98
CA PRO A 155 14.78 -5.67 -15.01
C PRO A 155 14.99 -6.57 -16.22
N LEU A 156 15.15 -5.95 -17.39
CA LEU A 156 15.62 -6.66 -18.58
C LEU A 156 17.10 -6.95 -18.43
N GLN A 157 17.53 -8.18 -18.71
CA GLN A 157 18.95 -8.55 -18.61
C GLN A 157 19.80 -7.98 -19.74
N ASN A 158 19.20 -7.75 -20.92
CA ASN A 158 19.90 -7.29 -22.11
C ASN A 158 19.39 -5.91 -22.53
N HIS A 159 20.30 -4.95 -22.57
CA HIS A 159 20.05 -3.56 -22.91
C HIS A 159 20.70 -3.25 -24.26
N ILE A 160 19.90 -2.79 -25.23
CA ILE A 160 20.37 -2.40 -26.58
C ILE A 160 20.37 -0.88 -26.79
N PHE A 161 19.80 -0.12 -25.85
CA PHE A 161 19.69 1.34 -25.92
C PHE A 161 20.73 1.98 -25.01
N ASP A 162 21.30 3.09 -25.44
CA ASP A 162 22.49 3.71 -24.82
C ASP A 162 22.28 4.12 -23.36
N ASN A 163 21.03 4.39 -22.98
CA ASN A 163 20.63 4.87 -21.66
C ASN A 163 19.43 4.09 -21.07
N SER A 164 19.18 2.85 -21.51
CA SER A 164 18.10 2.07 -20.90
C SER A 164 18.42 1.76 -19.44
N GLN A 165 17.48 2.10 -18.57
CA GLN A 165 17.49 1.74 -17.15
C GLN A 165 17.20 0.26 -16.95
N THR A 166 17.68 -0.27 -15.82
CA THR A 166 17.54 -1.68 -15.42
C THR A 166 16.06 -2.03 -15.17
N ALA A 167 15.31 -1.27 -14.36
CA ALA A 167 13.91 -1.58 -14.01
C ALA A 167 12.90 -0.46 -14.41
N PRO A 168 12.65 -0.22 -15.71
CA PRO A 168 11.85 0.93 -16.16
C PRO A 168 10.35 0.67 -16.24
N ASN A 169 9.94 -0.60 -16.29
CA ASN A 169 8.55 -0.95 -16.48
C ASN A 169 7.84 -0.96 -15.12
N ARG A 170 6.74 -0.22 -15.03
CA ARG A 170 5.92 -0.15 -13.82
C ARG A 170 4.45 0.00 -14.19
N LEU A 171 3.59 -0.75 -13.52
CA LEU A 171 2.14 -0.52 -13.58
C LEU A 171 1.70 0.21 -12.31
N VAL A 172 1.12 1.39 -12.48
CA VAL A 172 0.57 2.22 -11.41
C VAL A 172 -0.94 2.26 -11.58
N ILE A 173 -1.66 1.76 -10.58
CA ILE A 173 -3.11 1.85 -10.46
C ILE A 173 -3.40 2.85 -9.33
N GLU A 174 -3.74 4.08 -9.69
CA GLU A 174 -4.14 5.11 -8.74
C GLU A 174 -5.66 5.00 -8.55
N LEU A 175 -6.09 4.80 -7.30
CA LEU A 175 -7.49 4.67 -6.90
C LEU A 175 -8.05 6.02 -6.45
N GLN A 176 -7.22 6.83 -5.80
CA GLN A 176 -7.55 8.19 -5.36
C GLN A 176 -6.28 9.06 -5.40
N PRO A 177 -6.39 10.36 -5.69
CA PRO A 177 -7.62 11.10 -5.93
C PRO A 177 -8.10 10.99 -7.38
N ASN A 178 -7.23 10.59 -8.33
CA ASN A 178 -7.61 10.40 -9.72
C ASN A 178 -7.55 8.91 -10.06
N GLU A 179 -8.71 8.32 -10.31
CA GLU A 179 -8.77 6.93 -10.76
C GLU A 179 -8.07 6.79 -12.12
N SER A 180 -6.92 6.12 -12.15
CA SER A 180 -6.14 5.95 -13.37
C SER A 180 -5.31 4.67 -13.36
N VAL A 181 -5.03 4.17 -14.57
CA VAL A 181 -4.08 3.06 -14.78
C VAL A 181 -3.00 3.55 -15.73
N ARG A 182 -1.74 3.53 -15.29
CA ARG A 182 -0.57 3.98 -16.06
C ARG A 182 0.49 2.90 -16.11
N LEU A 183 0.87 2.50 -17.32
CA LEU A 183 2.04 1.68 -17.59
C LEU A 183 3.20 2.62 -17.95
N TYR A 184 4.18 2.75 -17.06
CA TYR A 184 5.44 3.40 -17.36
C TYR A 184 6.31 2.43 -18.13
N THR A 185 6.83 2.85 -19.28
CA THR A 185 7.70 2.03 -20.13
C THR A 185 8.70 2.88 -20.89
N GLN A 186 9.75 2.27 -21.43
CA GLN A 186 10.75 2.98 -22.22
C GLN A 186 10.29 3.18 -23.67
N VAL A 187 10.25 4.43 -24.10
CA VAL A 187 9.94 4.83 -25.48
C VAL A 187 11.16 5.50 -26.09
N LYS A 188 11.45 5.20 -27.36
CA LYS A 188 12.58 5.81 -28.08
C LYS A 188 12.33 7.32 -28.24
N THR A 189 13.30 8.13 -27.83
CA THR A 189 13.24 9.58 -28.04
C THR A 189 13.37 9.90 -29.55
N PRO A 190 12.56 10.82 -30.11
CA PRO A 190 12.72 11.28 -31.48
C PRO A 190 14.12 11.86 -31.75
N GLY A 191 14.67 11.60 -32.94
CA GLY A 191 15.97 12.14 -33.38
C GLY A 191 16.99 11.08 -33.79
N ALA A 192 18.24 11.53 -33.99
CA ALA A 192 19.37 10.67 -34.29
C ALA A 192 19.92 10.04 -32.99
N GLY A 193 19.93 8.70 -32.92
CA GLY A 193 20.43 7.93 -31.78
C GLY A 193 19.47 6.83 -31.31
N ASN A 194 19.94 6.02 -30.35
CA ASN A 194 19.20 4.92 -29.74
C ASN A 194 18.98 5.19 -28.24
N LYS A 195 18.47 6.39 -27.93
CA LYS A 195 18.10 6.77 -26.57
C LYS A 195 16.62 6.50 -26.31
N VAL A 196 16.30 6.23 -25.05
CA VAL A 196 14.94 6.00 -24.56
C VAL A 196 14.63 6.90 -23.37
N GLU A 197 13.35 7.17 -23.16
CA GLU A 197 12.82 7.86 -21.99
C GLU A 197 11.66 7.05 -21.38
N VAL A 198 11.52 7.09 -20.06
CA VAL A 198 10.39 6.45 -19.38
C VAL A 198 9.15 7.32 -19.59
N THR A 199 8.15 6.77 -20.27
CA THR A 199 6.91 7.46 -20.63
C THR A 199 5.71 6.71 -20.04
N PRO A 200 4.75 7.39 -19.41
CA PRO A 200 3.50 6.78 -18.99
C PRO A 200 2.56 6.59 -20.19
N LEU A 201 2.10 5.37 -20.39
CA LEU A 201 0.98 5.02 -21.25
C LEU A 201 -0.20 4.68 -20.34
N GLY A 202 -1.29 5.44 -20.38
CA GLY A 202 -2.35 5.23 -19.40
C GLY A 202 -3.70 5.77 -19.80
N VAL A 203 -4.68 5.41 -18.97
CA VAL A 203 -6.07 5.80 -19.09
C VAL A 203 -6.49 6.48 -17.79
N ASP A 204 -7.02 7.70 -17.91
CA ASP A 204 -7.75 8.38 -16.85
C ASP A 204 -9.15 7.74 -16.82
N LEU A 205 -9.39 6.86 -15.84
CA LEU A 205 -10.65 6.13 -15.77
C LEU A 205 -11.79 7.12 -15.59
N GLY A 206 -11.59 8.17 -14.80
CA GLY A 206 -12.52 9.30 -14.57
C GLY A 206 -13.13 9.87 -15.85
N LYS A 207 -12.33 9.93 -16.91
CA LYS A 207 -12.72 10.48 -18.22
C LYS A 207 -12.98 9.43 -19.30
N ALA A 208 -12.49 8.21 -19.11
CA ALA A 208 -12.56 7.16 -20.13
C ALA A 208 -13.97 6.62 -20.35
N VAL A 209 -14.81 6.65 -19.31
CA VAL A 209 -16.19 6.17 -19.38
C VAL A 209 -17.12 7.25 -18.84
N GLU A 210 -17.98 7.77 -19.71
CA GLU A 210 -19.04 8.69 -19.34
C GLU A 210 -20.08 7.99 -18.45
N GLY A 211 -20.55 8.67 -17.42
CA GLY A 211 -21.61 8.17 -16.54
C GLY A 211 -21.46 8.66 -15.10
N ARG A 212 -22.57 8.61 -14.35
CA ARG A 212 -22.53 8.85 -12.91
C ARG A 212 -21.76 7.72 -12.24
N ARG A 213 -20.82 8.08 -11.37
CA ARG A 213 -20.14 7.15 -10.48
C ARG A 213 -20.87 7.12 -9.15
N ALA A 214 -21.23 5.93 -8.71
CA ALA A 214 -21.78 5.76 -7.37
C ALA A 214 -20.64 5.98 -6.37
N GLU A 215 -20.89 6.78 -5.34
CA GLU A 215 -19.98 6.91 -4.21
C GLU A 215 -19.83 5.56 -3.49
N ALA A 216 -18.75 5.38 -2.73
CA ALA A 216 -18.46 4.10 -2.07
C ALA A 216 -19.65 3.55 -1.25
N TYR A 217 -20.29 4.40 -0.45
CA TYR A 217 -21.46 4.00 0.35
C TYR A 217 -22.71 3.73 -0.50
N GLU A 218 -22.94 4.50 -1.56
CA GLU A 218 -24.05 4.25 -2.49
C GLU A 218 -23.89 2.87 -3.13
N ARG A 219 -22.68 2.52 -3.57
CA ARG A 219 -22.37 1.22 -4.14
C ARG A 219 -22.58 0.08 -3.14
N LEU A 220 -22.05 0.21 -1.92
CA LEU A 220 -22.17 -0.83 -0.90
C LEU A 220 -23.63 -1.06 -0.50
N LEU A 221 -24.43 -0.01 -0.34
CA LEU A 221 -25.86 -0.14 -0.03
C LEU A 221 -26.63 -0.85 -1.14
N LEU A 222 -26.35 -0.51 -2.40
CA LEU A 222 -26.94 -1.21 -3.55
C LEU A 222 -26.53 -2.69 -3.59
N ASP A 223 -25.28 -3.01 -3.28
CA ASP A 223 -24.79 -4.38 -3.26
C ASP A 223 -25.45 -5.20 -2.14
N VAL A 224 -25.72 -4.60 -0.95
CA VAL A 224 -26.52 -5.25 0.11
C VAL A 224 -27.94 -5.55 -0.37
N ILE A 225 -28.62 -4.58 -1.00
CA ILE A 225 -30.00 -4.74 -1.50
C ILE A 225 -30.07 -5.87 -2.54
N ASN A 226 -29.03 -5.99 -3.37
CA ASN A 226 -28.96 -7.01 -4.42
C ASN A 226 -28.35 -8.34 -3.97
N GLY A 227 -28.00 -8.50 -2.69
CA GLY A 227 -27.36 -9.72 -2.17
C GLY A 227 -25.95 -9.97 -2.71
N LYS A 228 -25.27 -8.96 -3.24
CA LYS A 228 -23.92 -9.05 -3.81
C LYS A 228 -22.87 -8.77 -2.76
N LEU A 229 -22.47 -9.80 -2.02
CA LEU A 229 -21.64 -9.59 -0.84
C LEU A 229 -20.12 -9.67 -1.08
N ALA A 230 -19.67 -9.77 -2.34
CA ALA A 230 -18.24 -9.96 -2.67
C ALA A 230 -17.31 -8.85 -2.14
N LEU A 231 -17.83 -7.62 -2.00
CA LEU A 231 -17.08 -6.46 -1.47
C LEU A 231 -17.11 -6.35 0.06
N PHE A 232 -17.79 -7.27 0.76
CA PHE A 232 -17.89 -7.28 2.21
C PHE A 232 -17.00 -8.37 2.79
N ASN A 233 -16.27 -8.02 3.85
CA ASN A 233 -15.39 -8.94 4.55
C ASN A 233 -16.19 -10.05 5.21
N ARG A 234 -15.74 -11.29 5.03
CA ARG A 234 -16.27 -12.45 5.75
C ARG A 234 -15.57 -12.55 7.11
N ARG A 235 -16.21 -13.25 8.05
CA ARG A 235 -15.72 -13.37 9.43
C ARG A 235 -14.30 -13.95 9.50
N ASP A 236 -14.06 -15.04 8.78
CA ASP A 236 -12.76 -15.72 8.71
C ASP A 236 -11.67 -14.84 8.08
N GLU A 237 -12.03 -14.01 7.11
CA GLU A 237 -11.14 -13.00 6.54
C GLU A 237 -10.70 -11.97 7.59
N LEU A 238 -11.65 -11.48 8.39
CA LEU A 238 -11.37 -10.52 9.45
C LEU A 238 -10.52 -11.14 10.57
N GLU A 239 -10.83 -12.36 10.98
CA GLU A 239 -10.06 -13.09 12.01
C GLU A 239 -8.61 -13.33 11.55
N ALA A 240 -8.40 -13.77 10.31
CA ALA A 240 -7.06 -13.98 9.76
C ALA A 240 -6.26 -12.67 9.63
N ALA A 241 -6.92 -11.57 9.22
CA ALA A 241 -6.28 -10.26 9.14
C ALA A 241 -5.82 -9.77 10.52
N TRP A 242 -6.63 -10.00 11.56
CA TRP A 242 -6.24 -9.72 12.94
C TRP A 242 -5.06 -10.57 13.39
N GLU A 243 -5.13 -11.89 13.20
CA GLU A 243 -4.05 -12.82 13.57
C GLU A 243 -2.71 -12.38 12.97
N TYR A 244 -2.69 -11.91 11.72
CA TYR A 244 -1.49 -11.42 11.07
C TYR A 244 -0.89 -10.16 11.73
N VAL A 245 -1.72 -9.18 12.12
CA VAL A 245 -1.23 -7.91 12.68
C VAL A 245 -1.01 -7.95 14.21
N MET A 246 -1.56 -8.95 14.91
CA MET A 246 -1.44 -9.07 16.37
C MET A 246 0.02 -9.05 16.88
N PRO A 247 1.00 -9.76 16.28
CA PRO A 247 2.39 -9.70 16.72
C PRO A 247 2.99 -8.28 16.67
N ILE A 248 2.52 -7.43 15.76
CA ILE A 248 2.95 -6.02 15.68
C ILE A 248 2.46 -5.26 16.91
N LEU A 249 1.18 -5.40 17.24
CA LEU A 249 0.56 -4.75 18.40
C LEU A 249 1.19 -5.21 19.71
N GLU A 250 1.42 -6.52 19.86
CA GLU A 250 2.06 -7.11 21.03
C GLU A 250 3.51 -6.64 21.19
N ASN A 251 4.27 -6.57 20.11
CA ASN A 251 5.64 -6.03 20.14
C ASN A 251 5.63 -4.55 20.55
N TRP A 252 4.74 -3.74 19.98
CA TRP A 252 4.64 -2.31 20.27
C TRP A 252 4.17 -1.99 21.68
N ALA A 253 3.28 -2.80 22.26
CA ALA A 253 2.84 -2.65 23.64
C ALA A 253 3.97 -2.92 24.66
N ASN A 254 4.93 -3.78 24.30
CA ASN A 254 6.08 -4.13 25.15
C ASN A 254 7.34 -3.32 24.85
N ASN A 255 7.35 -2.47 23.83
CA ASN A 255 8.52 -1.73 23.37
C ASN A 255 8.44 -0.24 23.73
N THR A 256 9.43 0.23 24.50
CA THR A 256 9.57 1.61 24.98
C THR A 256 10.26 2.56 23.98
N THR A 257 10.60 2.08 22.77
CA THR A 257 11.19 2.90 21.72
C THR A 257 10.11 3.77 21.06
N PRO A 258 10.21 5.11 21.07
CA PRO A 258 9.19 5.96 20.48
C PRO A 258 9.08 5.75 18.96
N PRO A 259 7.91 6.02 18.33
CA PRO A 259 7.79 5.99 16.88
C PRO A 259 8.77 6.94 16.20
N HIS A 260 9.19 6.61 14.97
CA HIS A 260 10.06 7.51 14.20
C HIS A 260 9.34 8.82 13.87
N GLY A 261 9.96 9.95 14.21
CA GLY A 261 9.46 11.26 13.83
C GLY A 261 9.52 11.47 12.31
N TYR A 262 8.48 12.06 11.73
CA TYR A 262 8.50 12.55 10.35
C TYR A 262 7.80 13.91 10.25
N GLY A 263 8.40 14.87 9.56
CA GLY A 263 7.80 16.20 9.46
C GLY A 263 6.46 16.15 8.73
N ALA A 264 5.45 16.87 9.22
CA ALA A 264 4.17 17.01 8.53
C ALA A 264 4.35 17.43 7.04
N HIS A 265 3.60 16.79 6.15
CA HIS A 265 3.70 16.87 4.68
C HIS A 265 5.05 16.38 4.11
N SER A 266 5.67 15.40 4.75
CA SER A 266 6.69 14.52 4.15
C SER A 266 6.07 13.18 3.75
N TRP A 267 6.84 12.30 3.11
CA TRP A 267 6.39 10.95 2.74
C TRP A 267 6.58 9.90 3.84
N GLY A 268 6.93 10.31 5.06
CA GLY A 268 7.18 9.42 6.19
C GLY A 268 8.62 9.49 6.70
N PRO A 269 8.97 8.66 7.70
CA PRO A 269 10.29 8.66 8.33
C PRO A 269 11.36 8.04 7.43
N GLU A 270 12.63 8.38 7.69
CA GLU A 270 13.77 7.82 6.94
C GLU A 270 13.84 6.29 7.04
N ALA A 271 13.48 5.71 8.19
CA ALA A 271 13.40 4.26 8.39
C ALA A 271 12.48 3.57 7.36
N ALA A 272 11.45 4.26 6.87
CA ALA A 272 10.58 3.72 5.82
C ALA A 272 11.25 3.70 4.44
N ARG A 273 12.20 4.60 4.15
CA ARG A 273 13.03 4.55 2.94
C ARG A 273 14.04 3.41 3.04
N GLU A 274 14.70 3.31 4.20
CA GLU A 274 15.67 2.25 4.50
C GLU A 274 15.04 0.86 4.34
N LEU A 275 13.79 0.68 4.77
CA LEU A 275 13.01 -0.55 4.61
C LEU A 275 13.07 -1.12 3.17
N LEU A 276 12.88 -0.27 2.16
CA LEU A 276 12.91 -0.66 0.74
C LEU A 276 14.35 -0.73 0.20
N ALA A 277 15.20 0.18 0.64
CA ALA A 277 16.59 0.27 0.19
C ALA A 277 17.39 -1.01 0.50
N ARG A 278 17.03 -1.75 1.57
CA ARG A 278 17.61 -3.06 1.89
C ARG A 278 17.50 -4.08 0.76
N ASP A 279 16.46 -3.96 -0.07
CA ASP A 279 16.24 -4.82 -1.24
C ASP A 279 16.59 -4.11 -2.56
N GLY A 280 17.23 -2.94 -2.51
CA GLY A 280 17.53 -2.11 -3.68
C GLY A 280 16.32 -1.38 -4.28
N ASN A 281 15.17 -1.38 -3.58
CA ASN A 281 13.94 -0.73 -4.01
C ASN A 281 13.86 0.72 -3.49
N LYS A 282 12.96 1.51 -4.09
CA LYS A 282 12.59 2.86 -3.66
C LYS A 282 11.08 3.04 -3.71
N TRP A 283 10.55 3.92 -2.88
CA TRP A 283 9.14 4.31 -2.95
C TRP A 283 8.84 5.01 -4.27
N HIS A 284 7.60 4.86 -4.74
CA HIS A 284 7.16 5.35 -6.04
C HIS A 284 7.53 6.80 -6.35
N GLU A 285 7.39 7.71 -5.40
CA GLU A 285 7.70 9.13 -5.55
C GLU A 285 9.20 9.46 -5.69
N GLU A 286 10.07 8.48 -5.44
CA GLU A 286 11.54 8.59 -5.53
C GLU A 286 12.12 7.82 -6.72
N GLN A 287 11.26 7.22 -7.54
CA GLN A 287 11.63 6.40 -8.70
C GLN A 287 11.57 7.15 -10.02
#